data_AF-G9N019-F1
#
_entry.id   AF-G9N019-F1
#
_cell.length_a   1.000
_cell.length_b   1.000
_cell.length_c   1.000
_cell.angle_alpha   90.00
_cell.angle_beta   90.00
_cell.angle_gamma   90.00
#
_symmetry.space_group_name_H-M   'P 1'
#
loop_
_entity.id
_entity.type
_entity.pdbx_description
1 polymer ?
#
loop_
_entity_poly.entity_id
_entity_poly.type
_entity_poly.pdbx_seq_one_letter_code
_entity_poly.pdbx_strand_id
1 'polypeptide(L)'
;MPVIVATEWDYINHLKSSTTERGQSPNEKTSYVYNNSRNRVRKVVECYSPETNTFVKSNETIFLDNIEILIKYDKQERCPLQCDALHVNTGAQGSVIVESWSGLSWQSKRITKTNRRFSYE
;
A
#
# COMPACT_ATOMS: atom_id res chain seq x y z
N MET A 1 -16.22 10.65 5.89
CA MET A 1 -14.98 9.99 6.34
C MET A 1 -15.21 8.49 6.30
N PRO A 2 -14.22 7.66 5.91
CA PRO A 2 -14.35 6.21 6.03
C PRO A 2 -14.50 5.82 7.50
N VAL A 3 -15.41 4.90 7.79
CA VAL A 3 -15.72 4.44 9.15
C VAL A 3 -14.94 3.16 9.41
N ILE A 4 -14.19 3.09 10.49
CA ILE A 4 -13.56 1.83 10.92
C ILE A 4 -14.65 0.98 11.56
N VAL A 5 -14.95 -0.17 10.97
CA VAL A 5 -16.02 -1.06 11.42
C VAL A 5 -15.50 -2.25 12.22
N ALA A 6 -14.24 -2.64 12.00
CA ALA A 6 -13.58 -3.69 12.77
C ALA A 6 -12.08 -3.44 12.86
N THR A 7 -11.49 -3.84 13.99
CA THR A 7 -10.04 -3.93 14.16
C THR A 7 -9.68 -5.25 14.82
N GLU A 8 -8.59 -5.85 14.37
CA GLU A 8 -8.00 -7.05 14.95
C GLU A 8 -6.60 -6.71 15.41
N TRP A 9 -6.28 -7.10 16.63
CA TRP A 9 -4.96 -6.95 17.24
C TRP A 9 -4.33 -8.33 17.43
N ASP A 10 -3.00 -8.42 17.33
CA ASP A 10 -2.29 -9.64 17.67
C ASP A 10 -2.03 -9.77 19.19
N TYR A 11 -1.45 -10.89 19.61
CA TYR A 11 -1.18 -11.19 21.02
C TYR A 11 -0.10 -10.30 21.66
N ILE A 12 0.66 -9.56 20.85
CA ILE A 12 1.67 -8.58 21.29
C ILE A 12 1.20 -7.13 21.11
N ASN A 13 -0.11 -6.94 20.88
CA ASN A 13 -0.77 -5.65 20.76
C ASN A 13 -0.34 -4.82 19.52
N HIS A 14 -0.03 -5.47 18.41
CA HIS A 14 0.05 -4.81 17.11
C HIS A 14 -1.27 -4.88 16.36
N LEU A 15 -1.57 -3.84 15.59
CA LEU A 15 -2.75 -3.82 14.73
C LEU A 15 -2.55 -4.83 13.59
N LYS A 16 -3.22 -5.97 13.66
CA LYS A 16 -3.13 -7.05 12.67
C LYS A 16 -3.96 -6.74 11.43
N SER A 17 -5.18 -6.26 11.61
CA SER A 17 -6.01 -5.79 10.49
C SER A 17 -7.06 -4.77 10.92
N SER A 18 -7.54 -4.00 9.95
CA SER A 18 -8.64 -3.04 10.12
C SER A 18 -9.55 -3.12 8.91
N THR A 19 -10.86 -3.18 9.14
CA THR A 19 -11.87 -3.06 8.09
C THR A 19 -12.47 -1.67 8.12
N THR A 20 -12.49 -1.00 6.98
CA THR A 20 -13.13 0.29 6.80
C THR A 20 -14.29 0.19 5.83
N GLU A 21 -15.38 0.86 6.16
CA GLU A 21 -16.52 1.03 5.27
C GLU A 21 -16.45 2.42 4.64
N ARG A 22 -16.66 2.49 3.33
CA ARG A 22 -16.64 3.76 2.58
C ARG A 22 -18.03 4.03 2.00
N GLY A 23 -18.98 4.42 2.85
CA GLY A 23 -20.34 4.77 2.42
C GLY A 23 -21.02 3.59 1.73
N GLN A 24 -21.52 3.77 0.50
CA GLN A 24 -22.13 2.69 -0.29
C GLN A 24 -21.11 1.80 -1.03
N SER A 25 -19.80 2.04 -0.85
CA SER A 25 -18.75 1.26 -1.52
C SER A 25 -18.39 0.01 -0.74
N PRO A 26 -17.86 -1.03 -1.41
CA PRO A 26 -17.41 -2.25 -0.76
C PRO A 26 -16.44 -1.96 0.39
N ASN A 27 -16.57 -2.74 1.46
CA ASN A 27 -15.65 -2.72 2.59
C ASN A 27 -14.21 -2.91 2.11
N GLU A 28 -13.28 -2.16 2.70
CA GLU A 28 -11.85 -2.28 2.49
C GLU A 28 -11.24 -2.93 3.73
N LYS A 29 -10.54 -4.04 3.55
CA LYS A 29 -9.78 -4.69 4.62
C LYS A 29 -8.31 -4.38 4.44
N THR A 30 -7.68 -3.81 5.47
CA THR A 30 -6.24 -3.62 5.52
C THR A 30 -5.64 -4.58 6.51
N SER A 31 -4.65 -5.37 6.09
CA SER A 31 -3.91 -6.29 6.95
C SER A 31 -2.44 -5.87 7.03
N TYR A 32 -1.81 -6.09 8.19
CA TYR A 32 -0.43 -5.68 8.47
C TYR A 32 0.40 -6.88 8.92
N VAL A 33 1.68 -6.89 8.55
CA VAL A 33 2.67 -7.87 9.03
C VAL A 33 3.85 -7.12 9.62
N TYR A 34 4.34 -7.62 10.75
CA TYR A 34 5.45 -7.06 11.50
C TYR A 34 6.59 -8.08 11.59
N ASN A 35 7.84 -7.61 11.62
CA ASN A 35 8.99 -8.46 11.89
C ASN A 35 9.23 -8.64 13.41
N ASN A 36 10.26 -9.42 13.77
CA ASN A 36 10.62 -9.69 15.16
C ASN A 36 11.01 -8.41 15.94
N SER A 37 11.48 -7.37 15.24
CA SER A 37 11.79 -6.06 15.81
C SER A 37 10.56 -5.15 15.94
N ARG A 38 9.36 -5.67 15.67
CA ARG A 38 8.07 -4.94 15.73
C ARG A 38 7.91 -3.85 14.67
N ASN A 39 8.77 -3.84 13.65
CA ASN A 39 8.63 -2.94 12.53
C ASN A 39 7.65 -3.53 11.51
N ARG A 40 6.77 -2.70 10.95
CA ARG A 40 5.85 -3.12 9.89
C ARG A 40 6.65 -3.42 8.62
N VAL A 41 6.52 -4.64 8.10
CA VAL A 41 7.20 -5.11 6.88
C VAL A 41 6.26 -5.32 5.71
N ARG A 42 4.94 -5.43 5.96
CA ARG A 42 3.93 -5.59 4.92
C ARG A 42 2.63 -4.90 5.29
N LYS A 43 1.98 -4.30 4.30
CA LYS A 43 0.60 -3.83 4.36
C LYS A 43 -0.13 -4.37 3.13
N VAL A 44 -1.25 -5.04 3.33
CA VAL A 44 -2.10 -5.53 2.24
C VAL A 44 -3.45 -4.85 2.36
N VAL A 45 -3.94 -4.29 1.26
CA VAL A 45 -5.27 -3.69 1.14
C VAL A 45 -6.08 -4.56 0.20
N GLU A 46 -7.20 -5.05 0.69
CA GLU A 46 -8.15 -5.88 -0.03
C GLU A 46 -9.48 -5.11 -0.14
N CYS A 47 -10.10 -5.15 -1.31
CA CYS A 47 -11.41 -4.55 -1.52
C CYS A 47 -12.43 -5.67 -1.67
N TYR A 48 -13.59 -5.53 -1.03
CA TYR A 48 -14.69 -6.45 -1.25
C TYR A 48 -15.16 -6.37 -2.71
N SER A 49 -15.29 -7.51 -3.36
CA SER A 49 -15.80 -7.65 -4.72
C SER A 49 -17.22 -8.20 -4.64
N PRO A 50 -18.25 -7.40 -4.98
CA PRO A 50 -19.64 -7.87 -4.99
C PRO A 50 -19.86 -9.00 -6.01
N GLU A 51 -19.09 -9.00 -7.11
CA GLU A 51 -19.19 -9.99 -8.18
C GLU A 51 -18.81 -11.40 -7.70
N THR A 52 -17.79 -11.50 -6.85
CA THR A 52 -17.29 -12.78 -6.31
C THR A 52 -17.72 -13.03 -4.86
N ASN A 53 -18.34 -12.05 -4.21
CA ASN A 53 -18.68 -12.05 -2.78
C ASN A 53 -17.46 -12.36 -1.88
N THR A 54 -16.27 -11.89 -2.28
CA THR A 54 -15.01 -12.12 -1.57
C THR A 54 -14.16 -10.85 -1.52
N PHE A 55 -13.21 -10.79 -0.58
CA PHE A 55 -12.16 -9.78 -0.62
C PHE A 55 -11.12 -10.16 -1.67
N VAL A 56 -10.74 -9.18 -2.48
CA VAL A 56 -9.76 -9.32 -3.55
C VAL A 56 -8.61 -8.36 -3.28
N LYS A 57 -7.37 -8.83 -3.44
CA LYS A 57 -6.20 -7.98 -3.20
C LYS A 57 -6.21 -6.80 -4.16
N SER A 58 -6.06 -5.59 -3.63
CA SER A 58 -6.10 -4.33 -4.39
C SER A 58 -4.73 -3.65 -4.39
N ASN A 59 -4.11 -3.50 -3.22
CA ASN A 59 -2.77 -2.96 -3.10
C ASN A 59 -1.96 -3.74 -2.07
N GLU A 60 -0.65 -3.77 -2.25
CA GLU A 60 0.30 -4.32 -1.29
C GLU A 60 1.50 -3.40 -1.20
N THR A 61 1.94 -3.11 0.01
CA THR A 61 3.16 -2.37 0.28
C THR A 61 4.09 -3.25 1.09
N ILE A 62 5.30 -3.47 0.58
CA ILE A 62 6.38 -4.18 1.27
C ILE A 62 7.38 -3.13 1.73
N PHE A 63 7.71 -3.12 3.01
CA PHE A 63 8.65 -2.18 3.61
C PHE A 63 9.98 -2.90 3.85
N LEU A 64 11.04 -2.41 3.23
CA LEU A 64 12.40 -2.94 3.26
C LEU A 64 13.37 -1.80 3.63
N ASP A 65 13.59 -1.57 4.92
CA ASP A 65 14.43 -0.48 5.45
C ASP A 65 14.10 0.89 4.81
N ASN A 66 14.88 1.31 3.81
CA ASN A 66 14.73 2.57 3.09
C ASN A 66 13.98 2.44 1.76
N ILE A 67 13.39 1.28 1.46
CA ILE A 67 12.69 0.98 0.22
C ILE A 67 11.26 0.56 0.54
N GLU A 68 10.31 1.11 -0.21
CA GLU A 68 8.92 0.67 -0.24
C GLU A 68 8.61 0.10 -1.62
N ILE A 69 8.07 -1.12 -1.67
CA ILE A 69 7.58 -1.72 -2.92
C ILE A 69 6.05 -1.70 -2.85
N LEU A 70 5.43 -0.87 -3.67
CA LEU A 70 3.99 -0.78 -3.83
C LEU A 70 3.54 -1.57 -5.07
N ILE A 71 2.81 -2.65 -4.84
CA ILE A 71 2.19 -3.46 -5.88
C ILE A 71 0.71 -3.12 -5.93
N LYS A 72 0.19 -2.77 -7.11
CA LYS A 72 -1.25 -2.64 -7.34
C LYS A 72 -1.73 -3.83 -8.15
N TYR A 73 -2.88 -4.34 -7.79
CA TYR A 73 -3.51 -5.49 -8.42
C TYR A 73 -4.74 -5.02 -9.21
N ASP A 74 -5.07 -5.69 -10.31
CA ASP A 74 -6.38 -5.53 -10.95
C ASP A 74 -7.45 -6.39 -10.23
N LYS A 75 -8.69 -6.30 -10.73
CA LYS A 75 -9.83 -7.05 -10.20
C LYS A 75 -9.67 -8.58 -10.32
N GLN A 76 -8.68 -9.06 -11.08
CA GLN A 76 -8.35 -10.46 -11.27
C GLN A 76 -7.09 -10.87 -10.48
N GLU A 77 -6.64 -10.04 -9.54
CA GLU A 77 -5.41 -10.24 -8.75
C GLU A 77 -4.13 -10.39 -9.58
N ARG A 78 -4.16 -9.97 -10.85
CA ARG A 78 -2.95 -9.84 -11.64
C ARG A 78 -2.28 -8.54 -11.24
N CYS A 79 -0.96 -8.49 -11.27
CA CYS A 79 -0.19 -7.27 -11.00
C CYS A 79 -0.05 -6.45 -12.29
N PRO A 80 -0.87 -5.41 -12.54
CA PRO A 80 -0.81 -4.63 -13.77
C PRO A 80 0.16 -3.46 -13.61
N LEU A 81 0.55 -3.15 -12.36
CA LEU A 81 1.32 -1.97 -11.99
C LEU A 81 2.07 -2.19 -10.66
N GLN A 82 3.38 -2.08 -10.71
CA GLN A 82 4.28 -2.07 -9.55
C GLN A 82 5.01 -0.73 -9.49
N CYS A 83 5.25 -0.23 -8.30
CA CYS A 83 6.07 0.94 -8.01
C CYS A 83 7.10 0.58 -6.96
N ASP A 84 8.37 0.77 -7.27
CA ASP A 84 9.45 0.68 -6.31
C ASP A 84 9.83 2.11 -5.90
N ALA A 85 9.70 2.43 -4.62
CA ALA A 85 9.99 3.74 -4.05
C ALA A 85 11.20 3.64 -3.10
N LEU A 86 12.29 4.33 -3.44
CA LEU A 86 13.48 4.44 -2.59
C LEU A 86 13.44 5.76 -1.82
N HIS A 87 13.49 5.68 -0.50
CA HIS A 87 13.61 6.82 0.40
C HIS A 87 15.09 7.12 0.62
N VAL A 88 15.57 8.17 -0.02
CA VAL A 88 16.94 8.66 0.14
C VAL A 88 16.94 9.74 1.21
N ASN A 89 17.53 9.42 2.36
CA ASN A 89 17.68 10.38 3.45
C ASN A 89 18.96 11.19 3.22
N THR A 90 18.84 12.48 2.93
CA THR A 90 20.00 13.34 2.57
C THR A 90 20.64 14.04 3.77
N GLY A 91 20.35 13.58 4.99
CA GLY A 91 20.81 14.22 6.22
C GLY A 91 20.05 15.52 6.49
N ALA A 92 20.75 16.62 6.75
CA ALA A 92 20.19 17.90 7.19
C ALA A 92 19.23 18.58 6.18
N GLN A 93 19.01 18.01 4.99
CA GLN A 93 18.29 18.63 3.87
C GLN A 93 16.95 17.94 3.52
N GLY A 94 16.55 16.92 4.28
CA GLY A 94 15.26 16.23 4.12
C GLY A 94 15.36 14.90 3.37
N SER A 95 14.19 14.28 3.17
CA SER A 95 14.04 13.00 2.49
C SER A 95 13.57 13.20 1.04
N VAL A 96 14.14 12.41 0.12
CA VAL A 96 13.71 12.34 -1.28
C VAL A 96 13.16 10.95 -1.53
N ILE A 97 12.00 10.88 -2.18
CA ILE A 97 11.43 9.60 -2.64
C ILE A 97 11.68 9.49 -4.15
N VAL A 98 12.36 8.42 -4.55
CA VAL A 98 12.59 8.08 -5.96
C VAL A 98 11.68 6.91 -6.32
N GLU A 99 10.72 7.15 -7.20
CA GLU A 99 9.75 6.15 -7.63
C GLU A 99 10.10 5.59 -9.02
N SER A 100 10.01 4.27 -9.17
CA SER A 100 10.13 3.55 -10.44
C SER A 100 8.87 2.73 -10.66
N TRP A 101 8.13 3.02 -11.72
CA TRP A 101 6.86 2.35 -12.03
C TRP A 101 7.05 1.36 -13.19
N SER A 102 6.50 0.15 -13.07
CA SER A 102 6.54 -0.90 -14.10
C SER A 102 5.18 -1.61 -14.24
N GLY A 103 4.90 -2.22 -15.40
CA GLY A 103 3.69 -3.01 -15.64
C GLY A 103 2.97 -2.72 -16.97
N LEU A 104 2.08 -3.63 -17.40
CA LEU A 104 1.37 -3.54 -18.69
C LEU A 104 0.45 -2.30 -18.80
N SER A 105 0.01 -1.77 -17.67
CA SER A 105 -0.77 -0.52 -17.61
C SER A 105 0.08 0.76 -17.66
N TRP A 106 1.42 0.63 -17.62
CA TRP A 106 2.33 1.77 -17.65
C TRP A 106 2.40 2.41 -19.04
N GLN A 107 2.28 1.62 -20.11
CA GLN A 107 2.31 2.14 -21.48
C GLN A 107 1.06 2.96 -21.88
N SER A 108 -0.05 2.86 -21.14
CA SER A 108 -1.25 3.69 -21.39
C SER A 108 -1.25 5.03 -20.66
N LYS A 109 -0.30 5.26 -19.75
CA LYS A 109 -0.05 6.56 -19.14
C LYS A 109 1.33 7.06 -19.58
N ARG A 110 1.38 7.76 -20.72
CA ARG A 110 2.54 8.58 -21.10
C ARG A 110 2.98 9.42 -19.89
N ILE A 111 4.13 9.09 -19.30
CA ILE A 111 4.73 9.84 -18.21
C ILE A 111 5.68 10.88 -18.81
N THR A 112 5.59 12.12 -18.34
CA THR A 112 6.79 12.81 -17.88
C THR A 112 6.46 13.57 -16.62
N LYS A 113 6.52 12.91 -15.47
CA LYS A 113 6.78 13.57 -14.19
C LYS A 113 7.56 12.61 -13.31
N THR A 114 8.87 12.83 -13.25
CA THR A 114 9.66 12.60 -12.04
C THR A 114 8.98 13.42 -10.94
N ASN A 115 8.03 12.84 -10.21
CA ASN A 115 7.41 13.51 -9.08
C ASN A 115 8.42 13.48 -7.94
N ARG A 116 9.32 14.49 -7.91
CA ARG A 116 10.07 14.81 -6.70
C ARG A 116 9.06 15.38 -5.70
N ARG A 117 8.54 14.52 -4.84
CA ARG A 117 7.75 14.98 -3.70
C ARG A 117 8.73 15.34 -2.59
N PHE A 118 8.93 16.64 -2.39
CA PHE A 118 9.66 17.14 -1.23
C PHE A 118 8.69 17.15 -0.05
N SER A 119 8.99 16.39 1.00
CA SER A 119 8.38 16.58 2.32
C SER A 119 9.36 17.39 3.16
N TYR A 120 8.94 18.59 3.56
CA TYR A 120 9.60 19.36 4.61
C TYR A 120 8.88 19.04 5.92
N GLU A 121 9.64 18.63 6.94
CA GLU A 121 9.17 18.57 8.33
C GLU A 121 9.13 19.97 8.95
#